data_AF-A0A356X2I8-F1
#
_entry.id   AF-A0A356X2I8-F1
#
_cell.length_a   1.000
_cell.length_b   1.000
_cell.length_c   1.000
_cell.angle_alpha   90.00
_cell.angle_beta   90.00
_cell.angle_gamma   90.00
#
_symmetry.space_group_name_H-M   'P 1'
#
loop_
_entity.id
_entity.type
_entity.pdbx_description
1 polymer ?
#
loop_
_entity_poly.entity_id
_entity_poly.type
_entity_poly.pdbx_seq_one_letter_code
_entity_poly.pdbx_strand_id
1 'polypeptide(L)' 'TQKHEWEGENLIVTIKVIPNYELESLILSFGEKVKVVDPKSLKDKIQKRRETSIL' A
#
# COMPACT_ATOMS: atom_id res chain seq x y z
N THR A 1 13.25 11.78 0.80
CA THR A 1 13.97 10.72 0.07
C THR A 1 13.30 9.39 0.34
N GLN A 2 13.10 8.58 -0.70
CA GLN A 2 12.60 7.21 -0.59
C GLN A 2 13.66 6.33 0.09
N LYS A 3 13.25 5.39 0.95
CA LYS A 3 14.09 4.32 1.47
C LYS A 3 13.59 2.98 0.91
N HIS A 4 14.49 2.02 0.74
CA HIS A 4 14.11 0.66 0.38
C HIS A 4 15.05 -0.34 1.05
N GLU A 5 14.52 -1.51 1.39
CA GLU A 5 15.25 -2.64 1.95
C GLU A 5 14.63 -3.95 1.46
N TRP A 6 15.45 -4.99 1.36
CA TRP A 6 14.97 -6.33 1.01
C TRP A 6 14.66 -7.12 2.27
N GLU A 7 13.47 -7.72 2.32
CA GLU A 7 13.04 -8.67 3.35
C GLU A 7 12.70 -10.00 2.66
N GLY A 8 13.70 -10.90 2.61
CA GLY A 8 13.61 -12.12 1.80
C GLY A 8 13.46 -11.79 0.32
N GLU A 9 12.40 -12.31 -0.30
CA GLU A 9 12.07 -12.05 -1.72
C GLU A 9 11.23 -10.78 -1.94
N ASN A 10 10.91 -10.04 -0.87
CA ASN A 10 10.08 -8.84 -0.94
C ASN A 10 10.93 -7.57 -0.84
N LEU A 11 10.57 -6.55 -1.63
CA LEU A 11 11.12 -5.20 -1.51
C LEU A 11 10.21 -4.34 -0.63
N ILE A 12 10.71 -3.91 0.52
CA ILE A 12 10.04 -2.93 1.38
C ILE A 12 10.44 -1.53 0.90
N VAL A 13 9.44 -0.68 0.63
CA VAL A 13 9.64 0.71 0.20
C VAL A 13 8.99 1.66 1.19
N THR A 14 9.76 2.61 1.71
CA THR A 14 9.27 3.66 2.60
C THR A 14 9.37 5.01 1.92
N ILE A 15 8.24 5.73 1.89
CA ILE A 15 8.14 7.08 1.33
C ILE A 15 7.52 8.03 2.36
N LYS A 16 7.95 9.29 2.36
CA LYS A 16 7.38 10.34 3.21
C LYS A 16 6.38 11.14 2.38
N VAL A 17 5.10 10.80 2.52
CA VAL A 17 3.99 11.40 1.77
C VAL A 17 2.78 11.59 2.68
N ILE A 18 1.87 12.48 2.28
CA ILE A 18 0.53 12.57 2.89
C ILE A 18 -0.38 11.63 2.08
N PRO A 19 -1.00 10.61 2.70
CA PRO A 19 -1.90 9.71 1.99
C PRO A 19 -3.08 10.46 1.37
N ASN A 20 -3.35 10.24 0.09
CA ASN A 20 -4.47 10.81 -0.65
C ASN A 20 -5.16 9.75 -1.53
N TYR A 21 -6.27 10.13 -2.16
CA TYR A 21 -7.11 9.23 -2.94
C TYR A 21 -6.36 8.65 -4.16
N GLU A 22 -5.51 9.45 -4.80
CA GLU A 22 -4.71 9.05 -5.96
C GLU A 22 -3.69 7.96 -5.57
N LEU A 23 -2.98 8.14 -4.45
CA LEU A 23 -2.05 7.14 -3.94
C LEU A 23 -2.77 5.84 -3.58
N GLU A 24 -3.93 5.93 -2.93
CA GLU A 24 -4.74 4.76 -2.60
C GLU A 24 -5.15 3.98 -3.86
N SER A 25 -5.62 4.70 -4.88
CA SER A 25 -6.03 4.10 -6.16
C SER A 25 -4.84 3.48 -6.91
N LEU A 26 -3.68 4.13 -6.88
CA LEU A 26 -2.44 3.61 -7.44
C LEU A 26 -1.99 2.33 -6.72
N ILE A 27 -2.06 2.27 -5.39
CA ILE A 27 -1.74 1.06 -4.62
C ILE A 27 -2.70 -0.08 -5.01
N LEU A 28 -3.99 0.21 -5.18
CA LEU A 28 -5.01 -0.77 -5.54
C LEU A 28 -4.82 -1.30 -6.97
N SER A 29 -4.39 -0.47 -7.93
CA SER A 29 -4.22 -0.86 -9.33
C SER A 29 -3.15 -1.94 -9.53
N PHE A 30 -2.22 -2.10 -8.58
CA PHE A 30 -1.21 -3.16 -8.61
C PHE A 30 -1.72 -4.54 -8.19
N GLY A 31 -2.98 -4.68 -7.76
CA GLY A 31 -3.53 -5.97 -7.33
C GLY A 31 -2.70 -6.59 -6.21
N GLU A 32 -2.56 -7.90 -6.14
CA GLU A 32 -1.86 -8.58 -5.02
C GLU A 32 -0.36 -8.33 -4.94
N LYS A 33 0.24 -7.70 -5.96
CA LYS A 33 1.70 -7.46 -6.03
C LYS A 33 2.18 -6.39 -5.05
N VAL A 34 1.29 -5.54 -4.54
CA VAL A 34 1.63 -4.45 -3.61
C VAL A 34 0.68 -4.47 -2.42
N LYS A 35 1.25 -4.32 -1.21
CA LYS A 35 0.51 -4.19 0.05
C LYS A 35 1.07 -3.05 0.90
N VAL A 36 0.20 -2.38 1.64
CA VAL A 36 0.61 -1.41 2.66
C VAL A 36 0.92 -2.16 3.94
N VAL A 37 2.13 -1.96 4.47
CA VAL A 37 2.56 -2.57 5.73
C VAL A 37 2.37 -1.64 6.93
N ASP A 38 2.54 -0.32 6.72
CA ASP A 38 2.41 0.74 7.74
C ASP A 38 2.08 2.10 7.05
N PRO A 39 1.40 3.06 7.71
CA PRO A 39 0.73 2.97 9.01
C PRO A 39 -0.49 2.04 9.00
N LYS A 40 -0.82 1.45 10.16
CA LYS A 40 -2.00 0.58 10.33
C LYS A 40 -3.29 1.21 9.76
N SER A 41 -3.51 2.51 9.98
CA SER A 41 -4.68 3.21 9.45
C SER A 41 -4.79 3.18 7.93
N LEU A 42 -3.67 3.32 7.21
CA LEU A 42 -3.66 3.25 5.75
C LEU A 42 -3.80 1.80 5.28
N LYS A 43 -3.14 0.86 5.95
CA LYS A 43 -3.28 -0.58 5.69
C LYS A 43 -4.74 -1.02 5.78
N ASP A 44 -5.41 -0.71 6.89
CA ASP A 44 -6.81 -1.08 7.12
C ASP A 44 -7.73 -0.44 6.08
N LYS A 45 -7.46 0.82 5.70
CA LYS A 45 -8.23 1.54 4.66
C LYS A 45 -8.10 0.88 3.27
N ILE A 46 -6.88 0.52 2.87
CA ILE A 46 -6.64 -0.16 1.58
C ILE A 46 -7.26 -1.55 1.58
N GLN A 47 -7.14 -2.30 2.67
CA GLN A 47 -7.73 -3.63 2.79
C GLN A 47 -9.26 -3.58 2.65
N LYS A 48 -9.92 -2.67 3.38
CA LYS A 48 -11.38 -2.49 3.29
C LYS A 48 -11.84 -2.16 1.86
N ARG A 49 -11.09 -1.31 1.14
CA ARG A 49 -11.41 -0.96 -0.25
C ARG A 49 -11.32 -2.15 -1.18
N ARG A 50 -10.30 -3.02 -1.02
CA ARG A 50 -10.18 -4.27 -1.79
C ARG A 50 -11.37 -5.18 -1.60
N GLU A 51 -11.77 -5.39 -0.35
CA GLU A 51 -12.92 -6.25 0.00
C GLU A 51 -14.23 -5.69 -0.59
N THR A 52 -14.40 -4.36 -0.59
CA THR A 52 -15.59 -3.70 -1.13
C THR A 52 -15.66 -3.79 -2.66
N SER A 53 -14.52 -3.83 -3.37
CA SER A 53 -14.48 -3.99 -4.83
C SER A 53 -14.78 -5.41 -5.33
N ILE A 54 -14.88 -6.39 -4.44
CA ILE A 54 -15.16 -7.81 -4.77
C ILE A 54 -16.64 -8.16 -4.55
N LEU A 55 -17.46 -7.21 -4.06
CA LEU A 55 -18.93 -7.31 -3.93
C LEU A 55 -19.62 -6.47 -5.01
#